data_AF-A0A0D2JMA5-F1
#
_entry.id   AF-A0A0D2JMA5-F1
#
_cell.length_a   1.000
_cell.length_b   1.000
_cell.length_c   1.000
_cell.angle_alpha   90.00
_cell.angle_beta   90.00
_cell.angle_gamma   90.00
#
_symmetry.space_group_name_H-M   'P 1'
#
loop_
_entity.id
_entity.type
_entity.pdbx_description
1 polymer ?
#
loop_
_entity_poly.entity_id
_entity_poly.type
_entity_poly.pdbx_seq_one_letter_code
_entity_poly.pdbx_strand_id
1 'polypeptide(L)'
;MRRLHTCTAKYGTPPLVSSTGGLVDTVKEGITGFHMGHMDLDELTQGDVDAVAATVVRAAAAHKSGQWEAMVHAAINQDLSWAKPAKKWEAVLEELKFGCPRAPAKKAEVATPVQEPAPKRAAATARR
;
A
#
# COMPACT_ATOMS: atom_id res chain seq x y z
N MET A 1 -9.12 -12.68 -20.34
CA MET A 1 -9.22 -12.75 -18.86
C MET A 1 -8.88 -11.38 -18.27
N ARG A 2 -9.90 -10.60 -17.91
CA ARG A 2 -9.74 -9.30 -17.25
C ARG A 2 -9.42 -9.55 -15.78
N ARG A 3 -8.41 -8.84 -15.31
CA ARG A 3 -7.56 -9.22 -14.19
C ARG A 3 -7.87 -8.17 -13.11
N LEU A 4 -8.40 -8.54 -11.94
CA LEU A 4 -8.73 -7.59 -10.86
C LEU A 4 -7.43 -7.04 -10.24
N HIS A 5 -7.12 -5.79 -10.54
CA HIS A 5 -5.94 -5.02 -10.08
C HIS A 5 -6.47 -3.76 -9.42
N THR A 6 -5.77 -3.20 -8.43
CA THR A 6 -6.06 -1.85 -7.91
C THR A 6 -6.05 -0.87 -9.09
N CYS A 7 -7.25 -0.51 -9.51
CA CYS A 7 -7.58 -0.01 -10.85
C CYS A 7 -6.68 1.16 -11.27
N THR A 8 -6.39 2.10 -10.38
CA THR A 8 -5.85 3.43 -10.73
C THR A 8 -4.35 3.46 -11.07
N ALA A 9 -3.51 2.66 -10.42
CA ALA A 9 -2.05 2.69 -10.64
C ALA A 9 -1.65 2.25 -12.05
N LYS A 10 -2.40 1.31 -12.65
CA LYS A 10 -2.20 0.85 -14.04
C LYS A 10 -2.57 1.91 -15.08
N TYR A 11 -3.47 2.83 -14.73
CA TYR A 11 -3.85 3.95 -15.59
C TYR A 11 -3.01 5.19 -15.35
N GLY A 12 -1.90 5.07 -14.59
CA GLY A 12 -1.00 6.19 -14.36
C GLY A 12 -1.58 7.26 -13.44
N THR A 13 -2.47 6.88 -12.52
CA THR A 13 -2.99 7.79 -11.49
C THR A 13 -2.43 7.38 -10.13
N PRO A 14 -1.43 8.11 -9.60
CA PRO A 14 -0.92 7.91 -8.24
C PRO A 14 -2.04 8.09 -7.21
N PRO A 15 -2.36 7.06 -6.41
CA PRO A 15 -3.44 7.14 -5.44
C PRO A 15 -3.02 7.88 -4.15
N LEU A 16 -4.00 8.54 -3.55
CA LEU A 16 -3.97 9.06 -2.18
C LEU A 16 -4.65 8.04 -1.30
N VAL A 17 -3.92 7.39 -0.41
CA VAL A 17 -4.40 6.22 0.35
C VAL A 17 -4.27 6.41 1.85
N SER A 18 -5.21 5.84 2.60
CA SER A 18 -5.07 5.67 4.04
C SER A 18 -4.04 4.60 4.32
N SER A 19 -3.29 4.75 5.40
CA SER A 19 -2.27 3.78 5.82
C SER A 19 -2.91 2.58 6.52
N THR A 20 -3.77 1.85 5.80
CA THR A 20 -4.54 0.73 6.33
C THR A 20 -4.39 -0.52 5.46
N GLY A 21 -4.14 -1.67 6.12
CA GLY A 21 -4.09 -2.99 5.48
C GLY A 21 -3.15 -3.06 4.27
N GLY A 22 -3.62 -3.70 3.19
CA GLY A 22 -2.84 -3.93 1.97
C GLY A 22 -2.48 -2.68 1.16
N LEU A 23 -2.99 -1.50 1.53
CA LEU A 23 -2.58 -0.23 0.92
C LEU A 23 -1.17 0.17 1.36
N VAL A 24 -0.79 -0.19 2.59
CA VAL A 24 0.57 0.01 3.12
C VAL A 24 1.60 -0.84 2.38
N ASP A 25 1.23 -2.06 1.98
CA ASP A 25 2.13 -2.96 1.26
C ASP A 25 2.28 -2.62 -0.23
N THR A 26 1.26 -1.99 -0.82
CA THR A 26 1.19 -1.77 -2.28
C THR A 26 1.63 -0.37 -2.69
N VAL A 27 1.39 0.63 -1.84
CA VAL A 27 1.70 2.05 -2.14
C VAL A 27 2.93 2.49 -1.37
N LYS A 28 3.96 2.91 -2.10
CA LYS A 28 5.17 3.53 -1.54
C LYS A 28 5.08 5.04 -1.59
N GLU A 29 5.25 5.69 -0.44
CA GLU A 29 5.23 7.15 -0.27
C GLU A 29 6.19 7.84 -1.26
N GLY A 30 5.68 8.77 -2.06
CA GLY A 30 6.47 9.58 -2.99
C GLY A 30 7.05 8.84 -4.20
N ILE A 31 6.84 7.52 -4.30
CA ILE A 31 7.28 6.72 -5.46
C ILE A 31 6.08 6.30 -6.30
N THR A 32 5.00 5.84 -5.66
CA THR A 32 3.83 5.30 -6.37
C THR A 32 2.50 5.87 -5.89
N GLY A 33 2.52 6.66 -4.81
CA GLY A 33 1.36 7.35 -4.28
C GLY A 33 1.71 8.06 -2.97
N PHE A 34 0.68 8.50 -2.26
CA PHE A 34 0.83 9.23 -0.99
C PHE A 34 -0.08 8.62 0.07
N HIS A 35 0.47 8.53 1.29
CA HIS A 35 -0.20 8.11 2.49
C HIS A 35 -0.71 9.33 3.26
N MET A 36 -1.99 9.30 3.61
CA MET A 36 -2.61 10.30 4.49
C MET A 36 -2.57 9.90 5.98
N GLY A 37 -2.03 8.73 6.30
CA GLY A 37 -1.96 8.19 7.67
C GLY A 37 -3.14 7.27 8.01
N HIS A 38 -3.17 6.80 9.26
CA HIS A 38 -4.29 6.02 9.79
C HIS A 38 -5.46 6.95 10.09
N MET A 39 -6.63 6.64 9.53
CA MET A 39 -7.88 7.35 9.83
C MET A 39 -8.72 6.50 10.78
N ASP A 40 -9.38 7.15 11.73
CA ASP A 40 -10.35 6.48 12.58
C ASP A 40 -11.63 6.16 11.77
N LEU A 41 -12.20 4.97 12.01
CA LEU A 41 -13.37 4.47 11.27
C LEU A 41 -14.70 4.89 11.91
N ASP A 42 -14.68 5.15 13.23
CA ASP A 42 -15.88 5.37 14.02
C ASP A 42 -16.23 6.85 14.17
N GLU A 43 -15.23 7.74 14.19
CA GLU A 43 -15.42 9.18 14.33
C GLU A 43 -14.52 9.94 13.37
N LEU A 44 -15.10 10.94 12.67
CA LEU A 44 -14.34 11.87 11.85
C LEU A 44 -13.71 12.93 12.76
N THR A 45 -12.43 12.80 13.06
CA THR A 45 -11.73 13.82 13.85
C THR A 45 -11.26 14.97 12.96
N GLN A 46 -11.17 16.18 13.53
CA GLN A 46 -10.55 17.32 12.84
C GLN A 46 -9.11 16.99 12.39
N GLY A 47 -8.43 16.14 13.16
CA GLY A 47 -7.09 15.66 12.84
C GLY A 47 -7.00 14.83 11.57
N ASP A 48 -8.06 14.11 11.19
CA ASP A 48 -8.13 13.34 9.94
C ASP A 48 -8.38 14.26 8.74
N VAL A 49 -9.25 15.26 8.91
CA VAL A 49 -9.51 16.29 7.88
C VAL A 49 -8.23 17.06 7.56
N ASP A 50 -7.48 17.45 8.59
CA ASP A 50 -6.19 18.15 8.41
C ASP A 50 -5.16 17.25 7.71
N ALA A 51 -5.15 15.95 8.00
CA ALA A 51 -4.24 14.98 7.38
C ALA A 51 -4.56 14.76 5.88
N VAL A 52 -5.84 14.68 5.53
CA VAL A 52 -6.30 14.64 4.12
C VAL A 52 -5.89 15.91 3.40
N ALA A 53 -6.19 17.08 3.97
CA ALA A 53 -5.88 18.38 3.37
C ALA A 53 -4.37 18.55 3.15
N ALA A 54 -3.55 18.22 4.15
CA ALA A 54 -2.10 18.27 4.04
C ALA A 54 -1.58 17.34 2.93
N THR A 55 -2.15 16.15 2.79
CA THR A 55 -1.74 15.18 1.77
C THR A 55 -2.12 15.63 0.37
N VAL A 56 -3.28 16.25 0.19
CA VAL A 56 -3.68 16.86 -1.10
C VAL A 56 -2.74 18.01 -1.47
N VAL A 57 -2.34 18.85 -0.52
CA VAL A 57 -1.36 19.93 -0.76
C VAL A 57 -0.01 19.37 -1.19
N ARG A 58 0.49 18.31 -0.51
CA ARG A 58 1.72 17.61 -0.89
C ARG A 58 1.64 17.03 -2.30
N ALA A 59 0.53 16.36 -2.64
CA ALA A 59 0.33 15.80 -3.96
C ALA A 59 0.22 16.88 -5.06
N ALA A 60 -0.43 18.00 -4.77
CA ALA A 60 -0.51 19.13 -5.70
C ALA A 60 0.87 19.79 -5.94
N ALA A 61 1.71 19.89 -4.89
CA ALA A 61 3.09 20.36 -5.03
C ALA A 61 3.92 19.37 -5.88
N ALA A 62 3.77 18.07 -5.64
CA ALA A 62 4.44 17.03 -6.40
C ALA A 62 3.98 16.99 -7.87
N HIS A 63 2.69 17.26 -8.16
CA HIS A 63 2.17 17.39 -9.53
C HIS A 63 2.79 18.56 -10.30
N LYS A 64 3.02 19.70 -9.62
CA LYS A 64 3.67 20.86 -10.22
C LYS A 64 5.18 20.66 -10.42
N SER A 65 5.78 19.75 -9.66
CA SER A 65 7.15 19.33 -9.86
C SER A 65 7.22 18.21 -10.91
N GLY A 66 8.29 18.13 -11.72
CA GLY A 66 8.46 17.04 -12.69
C GLY A 66 8.55 15.62 -12.08
N GLN A 67 8.44 15.49 -10.75
CA GLN A 67 8.41 14.21 -10.03
C GLN A 67 7.13 13.40 -10.30
N TRP A 68 6.06 14.05 -10.76
CA TRP A 68 4.78 13.38 -11.07
C TRP A 68 4.91 12.33 -12.16
N GLU A 69 5.59 12.65 -13.26
CA GLU A 69 5.80 11.71 -14.37
C GLU A 69 6.59 10.49 -13.91
N ALA A 70 7.64 10.69 -13.10
CA ALA A 70 8.40 9.59 -12.51
C ALA A 70 7.52 8.68 -11.64
N MET A 71 6.63 9.26 -10.83
CA MET A 71 5.67 8.48 -10.02
C MET A 71 4.67 7.71 -10.89
N VAL A 72 4.17 8.33 -11.97
CA VAL A 72 3.27 7.69 -12.93
C VAL A 72 3.95 6.48 -13.60
N HIS A 73 5.18 6.66 -14.08
CA HIS A 73 5.96 5.58 -14.67
C HIS A 73 6.27 4.47 -13.67
N ALA A 74 6.61 4.82 -12.43
CA ALA A 74 6.84 3.84 -11.38
C ALA A 74 5.57 3.04 -11.05
N ALA A 75 4.40 3.69 -11.01
CA ALA A 75 3.11 3.03 -10.78
C ALA A 75 2.72 2.06 -11.92
N ILE A 76 2.90 2.48 -13.18
CA ILE A 76 2.58 1.65 -14.35
C ILE A 76 3.51 0.42 -14.44
N ASN A 77 4.80 0.62 -14.15
CA ASN A 77 5.83 -0.41 -14.21
C ASN A 77 5.78 -1.41 -13.04
N GLN A 78 4.87 -1.24 -12.07
CA GLN A 78 4.70 -2.23 -11.02
C GLN A 78 4.26 -3.58 -11.59
N ASP A 79 5.02 -4.62 -11.23
CA ASP A 79 4.67 -6.02 -11.48
C ASP A 79 3.61 -6.47 -10.48
N LEU A 80 2.35 -6.23 -10.84
CA LEU A 80 1.17 -6.69 -10.12
C LEU A 80 0.66 -8.05 -10.64
N SER A 81 1.54 -8.85 -11.26
CA SER A 81 1.16 -10.17 -11.77
C SER A 81 0.95 -11.17 -10.63
N TRP A 82 0.07 -12.15 -10.87
CA TRP A 82 -0.21 -13.23 -9.92
C TRP A 82 0.93 -14.25 -9.79
N ALA A 83 1.96 -14.18 -10.63
CA ALA A 83 3.02 -15.19 -10.68
C ALA A 83 3.82 -15.28 -9.37
N LYS A 84 4.12 -14.13 -8.73
CA LYS A 84 4.87 -14.08 -7.47
C LYS A 84 4.02 -14.46 -6.25
N PRO A 85 2.78 -13.95 -6.08
CA PRO A 85 1.89 -14.41 -5.01
C PRO A 85 1.48 -15.88 -5.13
N ALA A 86 1.30 -16.41 -6.34
CA ALA A 86 0.95 -17.83 -6.55
C ALA A 86 1.98 -18.78 -5.94
N LYS A 87 3.27 -18.50 -6.09
CA LYS A 87 4.34 -19.30 -5.47
C LYS A 87 4.27 -19.32 -3.94
N LYS A 88 3.84 -18.21 -3.31
CA LYS A 88 3.61 -18.18 -1.86
C LYS A 88 2.46 -19.10 -1.46
N TRP A 89 1.37 -19.08 -2.22
CA TRP A 89 0.23 -19.98 -2.00
C TRP A 89 0.60 -21.44 -2.22
N GLU A 90 1.33 -21.77 -3.29
CA GLU A 90 1.85 -23.13 -3.53
C GLU A 90 2.66 -23.63 -2.33
N ALA A 91 3.57 -22.80 -1.78
CA ALA A 91 4.36 -23.17 -0.62
C ALA A 91 3.50 -23.40 0.65
N VAL A 92 2.45 -22.61 0.86
CA VAL A 92 1.48 -22.83 1.97
C VAL A 92 0.72 -24.14 1.78
N LEU A 93 0.26 -24.42 0.56
CA LEU A 93 -0.50 -25.62 0.24
C LEU A 93 0.37 -26.89 0.33
N GLU A 94 1.64 -26.82 -0.08
CA GLU A 94 2.61 -27.90 0.08
C GLU A 94 2.88 -28.20 1.57
N GLU A 95 2.96 -27.18 2.43
CA GLU A 95 3.12 -27.35 3.88
C GLU A 95 1.93 -28.06 4.51
N LEU A 96 0.71 -27.62 4.20
CA LEU A 96 -0.53 -28.21 4.70
C LEU A 96 -0.71 -29.67 4.27
N LYS A 97 -0.30 -30.00 3.04
CA LYS A 97 -0.51 -31.33 2.46
C LYS A 97 0.55 -32.35 2.87
N PHE A 98 1.81 -31.91 3.03
CA PHE A 98 2.94 -32.83 3.21
C PHE A 98 3.66 -32.67 4.57
N GLY A 99 3.27 -31.70 5.41
CA GLY A 99 3.86 -31.49 6.74
C GLY A 99 5.37 -31.20 6.72
N CYS A 100 5.91 -30.77 5.57
CA CYS A 100 7.35 -30.83 5.28
C CYS A 100 8.09 -29.52 5.63
N PRO A 101 9.33 -29.56 6.17
CA PRO A 101 10.11 -28.38 6.54
C PRO A 101 10.68 -27.55 5.36
N ARG A 102 10.29 -27.84 4.11
CA ARG A 102 10.81 -27.17 2.89
C ARG A 102 9.99 -25.93 2.48
N ALA A 103 8.80 -25.76 3.04
CA ALA A 103 7.95 -24.58 2.88
C ALA A 103 8.57 -23.22 3.25
N PRO A 104 9.41 -23.06 4.31
CA PRO A 104 9.96 -21.77 4.68
C PRO A 104 10.96 -21.22 3.65
N ALA A 105 11.65 -22.08 2.89
CA ALA A 105 12.62 -21.63 1.88
C ALA A 105 11.93 -20.96 0.67
N LYS A 106 10.85 -21.54 0.14
CA LYS A 106 10.07 -20.94 -0.97
C LYS A 106 9.27 -19.70 -0.55
N LYS A 107 8.83 -19.63 0.71
CA LYS A 107 8.16 -18.45 1.27
C LYS A 107 9.11 -17.27 1.45
N ALA A 108 10.35 -17.54 1.88
CA ALA A 108 11.39 -16.52 2.10
C ALA A 108 11.99 -15.97 0.79
N GLU A 109 11.95 -16.75 -0.30
CA GLU A 109 12.48 -16.35 -1.61
C GLU A 109 11.67 -15.21 -2.27
N VAL A 110 10.41 -15.02 -1.85
CA VAL A 110 9.55 -13.95 -2.35
C VAL A 110 9.38 -12.89 -1.27
N ALA A 111 10.31 -11.94 -1.23
CA ALA A 111 10.26 -10.78 -0.33
C ALA A 111 8.89 -10.09 -0.41
N THR A 112 8.13 -10.12 0.68
CA THR A 112 7.00 -9.22 0.87
C THR A 112 7.60 -7.87 1.26
N PRO A 113 7.40 -6.79 0.48
CA PRO A 113 7.79 -5.46 0.93
C PRO A 113 6.80 -5.05 2.03
N VAL A 114 7.07 -5.43 3.28
CA VAL A 114 6.34 -4.92 4.43
C VAL A 114 6.92 -3.55 4.72
N GLN A 115 6.13 -2.50 4.48
CA GLN A 115 6.43 -1.19 5.07
C GLN A 115 5.95 -1.23 6.52
N GLU A 116 6.78 -0.75 7.46
CA GLU A 116 6.34 -0.57 8.85
C GLU A 116 5.10 0.33 8.85
N PRO A 117 3.96 -0.11 9.41
CA PRO A 117 2.76 0.70 9.43
C PRO A 117 3.07 2.01 10.17
N ALA A 118 2.61 3.13 9.61
CA ALA A 118 2.71 4.43 10.25
C ALA A 118 2.19 4.33 11.70
N PRO A 119 2.86 4.98 12.67
CA PRO A 119 2.46 4.90 14.07
C PRO A 119 0.99 5.29 14.21
N LYS A 120 0.21 4.43 14.86
CA LYS A 120 -1.19 4.75 15.20
C LYS A 120 -1.18 6.06 15.96
N ARG A 121 -1.83 7.09 15.41
CA ARG A 121 -2.02 8.34 16.12
C ARG A 121 -2.84 8.01 17.36
N ALA A 122 -2.34 8.33 18.55
CA ALA A 122 -3.08 8.08 19.77
C ALA A 122 -4.43 8.78 19.67
N ALA A 123 -5.52 8.03 19.88
CA ALA A 123 -6.86 8.59 19.95
C ALA A 123 -6.83 9.80 20.87
N ALA A 124 -7.11 10.98 20.31
CA ALA A 124 -7.14 12.20 21.08
C ALA A 124 -8.21 12.01 22.16
N THR A 125 -7.78 11.86 23.41
CA THR A 125 -8.69 11.78 24.56
C THR A 125 -9.56 13.03 24.51
N ALA A 126 -10.85 12.84 24.21
CA ALA A 126 -11.84 13.89 24.18
C ALA A 126 -11.76 14.66 25.51
N ARG A 127 -11.19 15.86 25.47
CA ARG A 127 -11.28 16.81 26.59
C ARG A 127 -12.73 17.28 26.63
N ARG A 128 -13.44 16.76 27.62
CA ARG A 128 -14.76 17.22 28.06
C ARG A 128 -14.64 18.48 28.89
#